data_AF-A0AB36SGN1-F1
#
_entry.id   AF-A0AB36SGN1-F1
#
_cell.length_a   1.000
_cell.length_b   1.000
_cell.length_c   1.000
_cell.angle_alpha   90.00
_cell.angle_beta   90.00
_cell.angle_gamma   90.00
#
_symmetry.space_group_name_H-M   'P 1'
#
loop_
_entity.id
_entity.type
_entity.pdbx_description
1 polymer ?
#
loop_
_entity_poly.entity_id
_entity_poly.type
_entity_poly.pdbx_seq_one_letter_code
_entity_poly.pdbx_strand_id
1 'polypeptide(L)'
;MTNTKVGETKVEGTKTWKDGNVKNRPEMIKIDLLQNGKVIATKEVSAADEWKYAFTDLAAYDAEGNAYKYEVKEQPVDGYKSEV
;
A
#
# COMPACT_ATOMS: atom_id res chain seq x y z
N MET A 1 -28.24 20.65 -2.87
CA MET A 1 -27.06 19.92 -2.38
C MET A 1 -27.19 18.50 -2.88
N THR A 2 -26.33 18.06 -3.79
CA THR A 2 -26.36 16.71 -4.35
C THR A 2 -25.42 15.84 -3.53
N ASN A 3 -25.94 14.72 -3.00
CA ASN A 3 -25.15 13.79 -2.22
C ASN A 3 -24.51 12.77 -3.18
N THR A 4 -23.24 12.96 -3.53
CA THR A 4 -22.50 12.01 -4.36
C THR A 4 -21.98 10.88 -3.47
N LYS A 5 -22.48 9.66 -3.68
CA LYS A 5 -21.92 8.46 -3.03
C LYS A 5 -20.56 8.19 -3.69
N VAL A 6 -19.50 8.69 -3.05
CA VAL A 6 -18.13 8.28 -3.39
C VAL A 6 -18.06 6.80 -3.04
N GLY A 7 -17.92 5.92 -4.03
CA GLY A 7 -17.64 4.51 -3.73
C GLY A 7 -16.36 4.46 -2.91
N GLU A 8 -16.36 3.81 -1.76
CA GLU A 8 -15.14 3.60 -0.98
C GLU A 8 -14.50 2.29 -1.43
N THR A 9 -13.18 2.29 -1.51
CA THR A 9 -12.37 1.11 -1.77
C THR A 9 -11.30 0.96 -0.70
N LYS A 10 -10.69 -0.23 -0.66
CA LYS A 10 -9.54 -0.53 0.20
C LYS A 10 -8.45 -1.22 -0.60
N VAL A 11 -7.21 -0.97 -0.21
CA VAL A 11 -6.03 -1.64 -0.77
C VAL A 11 -5.28 -2.29 0.37
N GLU A 12 -5.19 -3.62 0.35
CA GLU A 12 -4.56 -4.41 1.40
C GLU A 12 -3.68 -5.50 0.82
N GLY A 13 -2.70 -5.93 1.60
CA GLY A 13 -1.77 -6.97 1.18
C GLY A 13 -0.93 -7.50 2.34
N THR A 14 -0.10 -8.48 2.04
CA THR A 14 0.82 -9.11 2.99
C THR A 14 2.19 -9.25 2.34
N LYS A 15 3.23 -8.72 2.99
CA LYS A 15 4.61 -8.93 2.54
C LYS A 15 5.03 -10.35 2.89
N THR A 16 5.49 -11.08 1.87
CA THR A 16 6.10 -12.40 2.04
C THR A 16 7.60 -12.30 1.75
N TRP A 17 8.41 -12.87 2.63
CA TRP A 17 9.86 -12.92 2.50
C TRP A 17 10.30 -14.29 1.96
N LYS A 18 11.03 -14.30 0.84
CA LYS A 18 11.58 -15.52 0.20
C LYS A 18 13.10 -15.64 0.42
N ASP A 19 13.54 -15.46 1.66
CA ASP A 19 14.96 -15.41 2.05
C ASP A 19 15.45 -16.66 2.80
N GLY A 20 14.56 -17.62 3.07
CA GLY A 20 14.90 -18.89 3.73
C GLY A 20 15.29 -18.78 5.21
N ASN A 21 15.54 -17.58 5.75
CA ASN A 21 15.71 -17.30 7.19
C ASN A 21 15.35 -15.85 7.54
N VAL A 22 15.24 -15.55 8.84
CA VAL A 22 14.84 -14.22 9.34
C VAL A 22 16.00 -13.27 9.67
N LYS A 23 17.26 -13.73 9.58
CA LYS A 23 18.40 -13.06 10.23
C LYS A 23 18.72 -11.68 9.68
N ASN A 24 18.43 -11.45 8.40
CA ASN A 24 18.76 -10.20 7.70
C ASN A 24 17.53 -9.37 7.36
N ARG A 25 16.35 -9.72 7.90
CA ARG A 25 15.14 -8.95 7.65
C ARG A 25 15.22 -7.60 8.36
N PRO A 26 14.82 -6.51 7.71
CA PRO A 26 14.71 -5.23 8.40
C PRO A 26 13.62 -5.32 9.48
N GLU A 27 13.69 -4.43 10.47
CA GLU A 27 12.64 -4.33 11.49
C GLU A 27 11.31 -3.85 10.90
N MET A 28 11.39 -3.06 9.82
CA MET A 28 10.26 -2.43 9.16
C MET A 28 10.54 -2.22 7.67
N ILE A 29 9.46 -2.16 6.89
CA ILE A 29 9.46 -1.71 5.50
C ILE A 29 8.48 -0.55 5.33
N LYS A 30 8.62 0.18 4.22
CA LYS A 30 7.70 1.25 3.84
C LYS A 30 6.96 0.87 2.57
N ILE A 31 5.63 0.87 2.64
CA ILE A 31 4.74 0.65 1.51
C ILE A 31 4.06 1.99 1.18
N ASP A 32 4.30 2.48 -0.02
CA ASP A 32 3.64 3.65 -0.56
C ASP A 32 2.34 3.23 -1.27
N LEU A 33 1.26 3.96 -0.99
CA LEU A 33 0.03 3.93 -1.78
C LEU A 33 0.10 5.06 -2.82
N LEU A 34 -0.03 4.68 -4.09
CA LEU A 34 -0.11 5.59 -5.20
C LEU A 34 -1.55 5.70 -5.69
N GLN A 35 -2.01 6.92 -5.91
CA GLN A 35 -3.26 7.24 -6.60
C GLN A 35 -2.90 7.93 -7.91
N ASN A 36 -3.31 7.35 -9.04
CA ASN A 36 -2.99 7.84 -10.38
C ASN A 36 -1.48 8.11 -10.58
N GLY A 37 -0.64 7.23 -10.04
CA GLY A 37 0.82 7.34 -10.13
C GLY A 37 1.47 8.31 -9.14
N LYS A 38 0.71 8.99 -8.27
CA LYS A 38 1.23 9.88 -7.22
C LYS A 38 1.12 9.24 -5.85
N VAL A 39 2.19 9.27 -5.06
CA VAL A 39 2.16 8.83 -3.66
C VAL A 39 1.20 9.71 -2.85
N ILE A 40 0.22 9.10 -2.21
CA ILE A 40 -0.77 9.79 -1.36
C ILE A 40 -0.69 9.36 0.12
N ALA A 41 -0.09 8.21 0.41
CA ALA A 41 0.14 7.73 1.75
C ALA A 41 1.35 6.78 1.79
N THR A 42 1.99 6.68 2.94
CA THR A 42 3.05 5.71 3.23
C THR A 42 2.70 5.00 4.53
N LYS A 43 2.85 3.68 4.56
CA LYS A 43 2.65 2.86 5.76
C LYS A 43 3.92 2.12 6.11
N GLU A 44 4.31 2.23 7.37
CA GLU A 44 5.36 1.42 7.97
C GLU A 44 4.77 0.08 8.39
N VAL A 45 5.43 -1.01 8.01
CA VAL A 45 4.96 -2.38 8.20
C VAL A 45 6.08 -3.19 8.81
N SER A 46 5.80 -3.89 9.91
CA SER A 46 6.80 -4.65 10.66
C SER A 46 6.36 -6.09 10.89
N ALA A 47 7.22 -6.86 11.56
CA ALA A 47 6.84 -8.18 12.05
C ALA A 47 5.70 -8.14 13.09
N ALA A 48 5.56 -7.05 13.85
CA ALA A 48 4.48 -6.88 14.83
C ALA A 48 3.11 -6.74 14.14
N ASP A 49 3.09 -6.21 12.92
CA ASP A 49 1.90 -6.12 12.06
C ASP A 49 1.63 -7.41 11.27
N GLU A 50 2.37 -8.49 11.58
CA GLU A 50 2.40 -9.72 10.79
C GLU A 50 2.71 -9.47 9.30
N TRP A 51 3.48 -8.42 9.01
CA TRP A 51 3.78 -7.96 7.65
C TRP A 51 2.54 -7.61 6.79
N LYS A 52 1.41 -7.34 7.42
CA LYS A 52 0.15 -6.95 6.76
C LYS A 52 0.03 -5.44 6.69
N TYR A 53 -0.56 -4.97 5.60
CA TYR A 53 -0.94 -3.57 5.45
C TYR A 53 -2.33 -3.46 4.85
N ALA A 54 -2.99 -2.36 5.21
CA ALA A 54 -4.27 -1.97 4.66
C ALA A 54 -4.33 -0.44 4.63
N PHE A 55 -4.82 0.08 3.51
CA PHE A 55 -5.25 1.45 3.28
C PHE A 55 -6.76 1.40 3.07
N THR A 56 -7.51 2.01 3.98
CA THR A 56 -8.97 2.06 3.99
C THR A 56 -9.46 3.43 3.59
N ASP A 57 -10.78 3.56 3.40
CA ASP A 57 -11.45 4.85 3.20
C ASP A 57 -10.94 5.62 1.97
N LEU A 58 -10.58 4.87 0.93
CA LEU A 58 -10.09 5.42 -0.33
C LEU A 58 -11.26 5.75 -1.24
N ALA A 59 -11.31 6.99 -1.74
CA ALA A 59 -12.29 7.38 -2.74
C ALA A 59 -12.10 6.55 -4.03
N ALA A 60 -13.14 5.97 -4.59
CA ALA A 60 -13.06 5.25 -5.86
C ALA A 60 -13.08 6.19 -7.08
N TYR A 61 -13.64 7.39 -6.93
CA TYR A 61 -13.80 8.37 -8.01
C TYR A 61 -13.43 9.78 -7.58
N ASP A 62 -12.94 10.59 -8.52
CA ASP A 62 -12.71 12.02 -8.32
C ASP A 62 -14.01 12.85 -8.37
N ALA A 63 -13.88 14.18 -8.24
CA ALA A 63 -15.02 15.11 -8.27
C ALA A 63 -15.74 15.18 -9.63
N GLU A 64 -15.08 14.77 -10.70
CA GLU A 64 -15.62 14.73 -12.07
C GLU A 64 -16.25 13.37 -12.40
N GLY A 65 -16.08 12.38 -11.52
CA GLY A 65 -16.60 11.02 -11.68
C GLY A 65 -15.63 10.05 -12.37
N ASN A 66 -14.35 10.42 -12.56
CA ASN A 66 -13.35 9.51 -13.10
C ASN A 66 -12.83 8.55 -12.01
N ALA A 67 -12.64 7.28 -12.34
CA ALA A 67 -12.15 6.29 -11.40
C ALA A 67 -10.67 6.53 -11.04
N TYR A 68 -10.34 6.48 -9.75
CA TYR A 68 -8.96 6.47 -9.29
C TYR A 68 -8.32 5.10 -9.54
N LYS A 69 -7.10 5.10 -10.05
CA LYS A 69 -6.23 3.93 -10.10
C LYS A 69 -5.35 3.92 -8.85
N TYR A 70 -5.44 2.86 -8.07
CA TYR A 70 -4.58 2.65 -6.90
C TYR A 70 -3.54 1.57 -7.18
N GLU A 71 -2.30 1.83 -6.76
CA GLU A 71 -1.17 0.91 -6.85
C GLU A 71 -0.37 0.99 -5.56
N VAL A 72 0.31 -0.10 -5.22
CA VAL A 72 1.23 -0.13 -4.07
C VAL A 72 2.66 -0.26 -4.56
N LYS A 73 3.58 0.38 -3.86
CA LYS A 73 5.01 0.26 -4.13
C LYS A 73 5.75 0.11 -2.82
N GLU A 74 6.53 -0.96 -2.71
CA GLU A 74 7.51 -1.07 -1.64
C GLU A 74 8.70 -0.16 -1.92
N GLN A 75 9.12 0.63 -0.93
CA GLN A 75 10.36 1.38 -1.00
C GLN A 75 11.56 0.42 -0.97
N PRO A 76 12.70 0.76 -1.61
CA PRO A 76 13.87 -0.11 -1.63
C PRO A 76 14.25 -0.60 -0.23
N VAL A 77 14.41 -1.91 -0.10
CA VAL A 77 14.91 -2.56 1.11
C VAL A 77 16.31 -3.08 0.81
N ASP A 78 17.31 -2.61 1.55
CA ASP A 78 18.70 -2.98 1.32
C ASP A 78 18.89 -4.51 1.35
N GLY A 79 19.51 -5.05 0.31
CA GLY A 79 19.74 -6.50 0.16
C GLY A 79 18.55 -7.29 -0.40
N TYR A 80 17.43 -6.65 -0.72
CA TYR A 80 16.25 -7.30 -1.26
C TYR A 80 15.81 -6.71 -2.60
N LYS A 81 15.33 -7.60 -3.49
CA LYS A 81 14.64 -7.22 -4.73
C LYS A 81 13.13 -7.35 -4.49
N SER A 82 12.41 -6.27 -4.73
CA SER A 82 10.94 -6.25 -4.61
C SER A 82 10.29 -6.68 -5.93
N GLU A 83 9.26 -7.51 -5.83
CA GLU A 83 8.36 -7.88 -6.94
C GLU A 83 6.93 -7.65 -6.42
N VAL A 84 6.12 -6.91 -7.19
CA VAL A 84 4.71 -6.57 -6.88
C VAL A 84 3.81 -7.51 -7.66
#